data_AF-A0A840N854-F1
#
_entry.id   AF-A0A840N854-F1
#
_cell.length_a   1.000
_cell.length_b   1.000
_cell.length_c   1.000
_cell.angle_alpha   90.00
_cell.angle_beta   90.00
_cell.angle_gamma   90.00
#
_symmetry.space_group_name_H-M   'P 1'
#
loop_
_entity.id
_entity.type
_entity.pdbx_description
1 polymer ?
#
loop_
_entity_poly.entity_id
_entity_poly.type
_entity_poly.pdbx_seq_one_letter_code
_entity_poly.pdbx_strand_id
1 'polypeptide(L)'
;MLAQIIRMVEEAQGSKLPIQALVDRVTGVFVPIVMGIAALTFVVWLVFGPDPALAFALVSSVAVLIIAFPCAMGLATPTSIMVGTGRAARMGVLFRKGEALQTLRGAKAIARDKTGTLTNGRPELTDLSVVGGFQESDVLSLDGWSPTAVVTPGEWHSLESL
;
A
#
# COMPACT_ATOMS: atom_id res chain seq x y z
N MET A 1 14.33 -14.89 18.04
CA MET A 1 13.53 -14.97 16.80
C MET A 1 12.33 -14.04 16.80
N LEU A 2 11.43 -14.04 17.81
CA LEU A 2 10.31 -13.07 17.85
C LEU A 2 10.75 -11.60 17.78
N ALA A 3 11.81 -11.22 18.52
CA ALA A 3 12.34 -9.86 18.50
C ALA A 3 12.87 -9.41 17.11
N GLN A 4 13.38 -10.34 16.29
CA GLN A 4 13.81 -10.05 14.92
C GLN A 4 12.62 -9.88 13.98
N ILE A 5 11.55 -10.68 14.17
CA ILE A 5 10.30 -10.54 13.41
C ILE A 5 9.64 -9.19 13.71
N ILE A 6 9.58 -8.80 14.99
CA ILE A 6 9.03 -7.51 15.41
C ILE A 6 9.85 -6.35 14.82
N ARG A 7 11.18 -6.41 14.89
CA ARG A 7 12.06 -5.40 14.28
C ARG A 7 11.87 -5.27 12.77
N MET A 8 11.79 -6.39 12.04
CA MET A 8 11.54 -6.36 10.58
C MET A 8 10.16 -5.78 10.25
N VAL A 9 9.15 -6.03 11.10
CA VAL A 9 7.81 -5.44 10.94
C VAL A 9 7.81 -3.94 11.28
N GLU A 10 8.54 -3.51 12.30
CA GLU A 10 8.68 -2.09 12.68
C GLU A 10 9.43 -1.30 11.60
N GLU A 11 10.56 -1.81 11.09
CA GLU A 11 11.32 -1.18 10.01
C GLU A 11 10.49 -1.06 8.72
N ALA A 12 9.59 -2.01 8.46
CA ALA A 12 8.68 -1.97 7.32
C ALA A 12 7.46 -1.05 7.51
N GLN A 13 7.11 -0.66 8.74
CA GLN A 13 5.94 0.19 9.03
C GLN A 13 6.27 1.67 9.23
N GLY A 14 7.55 2.05 9.25
CA GLY A 14 8.01 3.41 9.58
C GLY A 14 8.23 4.38 8.41
N SER A 15 7.91 4.02 7.15
CA SER A 15 8.21 4.89 6.01
C SER A 15 7.18 6.00 5.81
N LYS A 16 7.66 7.24 5.60
CA LYS A 16 6.80 8.34 5.13
C LYS A 16 6.19 7.98 3.79
N LEU A 17 4.92 8.32 3.61
CA LEU A 17 4.18 8.06 2.37
C LEU A 17 4.91 8.70 1.17
N PRO A 18 5.20 7.95 0.09
CA PRO A 18 5.94 8.49 -1.06
C PRO A 18 5.23 9.67 -1.74
N ILE A 19 3.89 9.71 -1.72
CA ILE A 19 3.14 10.87 -2.22
C ILE A 19 3.31 12.12 -1.34
N GLN A 20 3.53 11.96 -0.03
CA GLN A 20 3.73 13.09 0.87
C GLN A 20 5.05 13.79 0.54
N ALA A 21 6.10 13.02 0.23
CA ALA A 21 7.37 13.56 -0.25
C ALA A 21 7.24 14.31 -1.59
N LEU A 22 6.31 13.90 -2.47
CA LEU A 22 6.04 14.60 -3.73
C LEU A 22 5.41 15.97 -3.49
N VAL A 23 4.41 16.05 -2.59
CA VAL A 23 3.77 17.31 -2.20
C VAL A 23 4.77 18.23 -1.52
N ASP A 24 5.60 17.70 -0.63
CA ASP A 24 6.64 18.46 0.05
C ASP A 24 7.65 19.06 -0.95
N ARG A 25 8.04 18.28 -1.97
CA ARG A 25 8.96 18.76 -3.02
C ARG A 25 8.35 19.86 -3.87
N VAL A 26 7.09 19.72 -4.27
CA VAL A 26 6.40 20.75 -5.06
C VAL A 26 6.21 22.01 -4.23
N THR A 27 5.79 21.88 -2.96
CA THR A 27 5.62 23.01 -2.04
C THR A 27 6.95 23.73 -1.79
N GLY A 28 8.04 22.98 -1.65
CA GLY A 28 9.40 23.51 -1.48
C GLY A 28 9.89 24.38 -2.64
N VAL A 29 9.33 24.21 -3.85
CA VAL A 29 9.66 25.03 -5.03
C VAL A 29 8.59 26.10 -5.27
N PHE A 30 7.31 25.77 -5.08
CA PHE A 30 6.19 26.66 -5.34
C PHE A 30 6.17 27.88 -4.40
N VAL A 31 6.37 27.66 -3.09
CA VAL A 31 6.34 28.73 -2.08
C VAL A 31 7.39 29.82 -2.36
N PRO A 32 8.69 29.52 -2.58
CA PRO A 32 9.66 30.57 -2.86
C PRO A 32 9.40 31.30 -4.18
N ILE A 33 8.87 30.63 -5.20
CA ILE A 33 8.50 31.27 -6.48
C ILE A 33 7.38 32.30 -6.26
N VAL A 34 6.30 31.90 -5.58
CA VAL A 34 5.16 32.79 -5.29
C VAL A 34 5.61 33.99 -4.44
N MET A 35 6.46 33.75 -3.45
CA MET A 35 7.05 34.83 -2.64
C MET A 35 7.86 35.81 -3.50
N GLY A 36 8.64 35.30 -4.45
CA GLY A 36 9.38 36.12 -5.40
C GLY A 36 8.48 36.96 -6.31
N ILE A 37 7.40 36.37 -6.84
CA ILE A 37 6.42 37.08 -7.68
C ILE A 37 5.67 38.15 -6.89
N ALA A 38 5.27 37.86 -5.65
CA ALA A 38 4.59 38.82 -4.78
C ALA A 38 5.51 40.02 -4.44
N ALA A 39 6.77 39.75 -4.11
CA ALA A 39 7.77 40.79 -3.87
C ALA A 39 8.03 41.65 -5.13
N LEU A 40 8.14 41.01 -6.30
CA LEU A 40 8.34 41.72 -7.56
C LEU A 40 7.12 42.59 -7.90
N THR A 41 5.92 42.06 -7.71
CA THR A 41 4.66 42.80 -7.90
C THR A 41 4.60 44.02 -6.98
N PHE A 42 4.97 43.86 -5.70
CA PHE A 42 5.05 44.95 -4.75
C PHE A 42 6.02 46.06 -5.22
N VAL A 43 7.24 45.69 -5.64
CA VAL A 43 8.25 46.65 -6.09
C VAL A 43 7.82 47.38 -7.36
N VAL A 44 7.26 46.66 -8.34
CA VAL A 44 6.79 47.25 -9.61
C VAL A 44 5.70 48.30 -9.36
N TRP A 45 4.70 47.97 -8.55
CA TRP A 45 3.60 48.88 -8.26
C TRP A 45 3.97 50.01 -7.30
N LEU A 46 5.04 49.86 -6.51
CA LEU A 46 5.56 50.94 -5.68
C LEU A 46 6.27 52.01 -6.53
N VAL A 47 6.92 51.62 -7.63
CA VAL A 47 7.66 52.55 -8.51
C VAL A 47 6.78 53.14 -9.62
N PHE A 48 5.87 52.35 -10.20
CA PHE A 48 5.05 52.75 -11.35
C PHE A 48 3.56 52.97 -11.01
N GLY A 49 3.14 52.74 -9.77
CA GLY A 49 1.74 52.82 -9.38
C GLY A 49 1.22 54.26 -9.23
N PRO A 50 -0.09 54.47 -9.48
CA PRO A 50 -0.75 55.75 -9.23
C PRO A 50 -0.83 56.06 -7.73
N ASP A 51 -0.89 57.35 -7.37
CA ASP A 51 -1.05 57.77 -5.99
C ASP A 51 -2.41 57.32 -5.42
N PRO A 52 -2.46 56.62 -4.26
CA PRO A 52 -1.36 56.25 -3.36
C PRO A 52 -0.70 54.91 -3.73
N ALA A 53 0.56 54.95 -4.16
CA ALA A 53 1.29 53.79 -4.68
C ALA A 53 1.47 52.67 -3.63
N LEU A 54 1.65 53.04 -2.35
CA LEU A 54 1.86 52.10 -1.24
C LEU A 54 0.62 51.22 -0.98
N ALA A 55 -0.57 51.83 -1.01
CA ALA A 55 -1.82 51.10 -0.83
C ALA A 55 -2.07 50.14 -2.02
N PHE A 56 -1.85 50.63 -3.24
CA PHE A 56 -2.03 49.83 -4.44
C PHE A 56 -1.06 48.63 -4.49
N ALA A 57 0.23 48.86 -4.22
CA ALA A 57 1.25 47.81 -4.20
C ALA A 57 0.98 46.73 -3.14
N LEU A 58 0.54 47.11 -1.94
CA LEU A 58 0.15 46.17 -0.88
C LEU A 58 -1.05 45.31 -1.31
N VAL A 59 -2.11 45.94 -1.83
CA VAL A 59 -3.32 45.22 -2.26
C VAL A 59 -2.99 44.24 -3.40
N SER A 60 -2.23 44.66 -4.41
CA SER A 60 -1.85 43.79 -5.52
C SER A 60 -0.95 42.64 -5.07
N SER A 61 0.03 42.87 -4.20
CA SER A 61 0.91 41.83 -3.67
C SER A 61 0.14 40.79 -2.84
N VAL A 62 -0.73 41.24 -1.94
CA VAL A 62 -1.58 40.35 -1.13
C VAL A 62 -2.56 39.58 -2.01
N ALA A 63 -3.13 40.19 -3.05
CA ALA A 63 -3.99 39.50 -4.01
C ALA A 63 -3.25 38.35 -4.72
N VAL A 64 -2.00 38.55 -5.13
CA VAL A 64 -1.16 37.49 -5.71
C VAL A 64 -0.97 36.34 -4.72
N LEU A 65 -0.70 36.63 -3.45
CA LEU A 65 -0.55 35.61 -2.42
C LEU A 65 -1.84 34.81 -2.19
N ILE A 66 -3.00 35.48 -2.17
CA ILE A 66 -4.31 34.84 -1.98
C ILE A 66 -4.65 33.92 -3.15
N ILE A 67 -4.44 34.39 -4.39
CA ILE A 67 -4.75 33.62 -5.61
C ILE A 67 -3.84 32.39 -5.73
N ALA A 68 -2.61 32.46 -5.22
CA ALA A 68 -1.66 31.36 -5.27
C ALA A 68 -1.97 30.22 -4.28
N PHE A 69 -2.99 30.33 -3.43
CA PHE A 69 -3.27 29.33 -2.40
C PHE A 69 -3.66 27.97 -3.04
N PRO A 70 -2.91 26.87 -2.78
CA PRO A 70 -3.06 25.60 -3.51
C PRO A 70 -4.18 24.71 -2.93
N CYS A 71 -5.41 25.24 -2.78
CA CYS A 71 -6.52 24.56 -2.11
C CYS A 71 -6.79 23.14 -2.64
N ALA A 72 -6.71 22.98 -3.96
CA ALA A 72 -7.01 21.73 -4.64
C ALA A 72 -5.93 20.67 -4.43
N MET A 73 -4.67 21.09 -4.23
CA MET A 73 -3.53 20.18 -4.19
C MET A 73 -3.55 19.31 -2.93
N GLY A 74 -4.02 19.85 -1.79
CA GLY A 74 -4.11 19.12 -0.53
C GLY A 74 -5.18 18.02 -0.52
N LEU A 75 -6.23 18.16 -1.33
CA LEU A 75 -7.35 17.20 -1.39
C LEU A 75 -7.23 16.18 -2.53
N ALA A 76 -6.52 16.50 -3.61
CA ALA A 76 -6.41 15.62 -4.77
C ALA A 76 -5.93 14.20 -4.41
N THR A 77 -4.90 14.11 -3.57
CA THR A 77 -4.32 12.84 -3.12
C THR A 77 -5.30 11.98 -2.30
N PRO A 78 -5.86 12.44 -1.15
CA PRO A 78 -6.76 11.62 -0.35
C PRO A 78 -8.04 11.24 -1.13
N THR A 79 -8.59 12.13 -1.96
CA THR A 79 -9.77 11.83 -2.77
C THR A 79 -9.49 10.72 -3.79
N SER A 80 -8.36 10.79 -4.50
CA SER A 80 -7.99 9.75 -5.47
C SER A 80 -7.76 8.38 -4.82
N ILE A 81 -7.12 8.35 -3.63
CA ILE A 81 -6.89 7.11 -2.88
C ILE A 81 -8.23 6.54 -2.40
N MET A 82 -9.11 7.35 -1.82
CA MET A 82 -10.40 6.91 -1.28
C MET A 82 -11.30 6.33 -2.37
N VAL A 83 -11.42 7.01 -3.52
CA VAL A 83 -12.21 6.50 -4.65
C VAL A 83 -11.57 5.25 -5.26
N GLY A 84 -10.23 5.23 -5.36
CA GLY A 84 -9.47 4.09 -5.87
C GLY A 84 -9.64 2.83 -5.02
N THR A 85 -9.48 2.93 -3.70
CA THR A 85 -9.66 1.81 -2.76
C THR A 85 -11.13 1.38 -2.69
N GLY A 86 -12.07 2.32 -2.74
CA GLY A 86 -13.50 2.01 -2.83
C GLY A 86 -13.86 1.21 -4.08
N ARG A 87 -13.25 1.54 -5.23
CA ARG A 87 -13.41 0.76 -6.46
C ARG A 87 -12.76 -0.63 -6.36
N ALA A 88 -11.59 -0.73 -5.75
CA ALA A 88 -10.91 -2.01 -5.52
C ALA A 88 -11.70 -2.95 -4.62
N ALA A 89 -12.34 -2.42 -3.56
CA ALA A 89 -13.17 -3.19 -2.65
C ALA A 89 -14.35 -3.84 -3.39
N ARG A 90 -14.95 -3.17 -4.38
CA ARG A 90 -16.00 -3.75 -5.24
C ARG A 90 -15.51 -4.90 -6.11
N MET A 91 -14.21 -5.04 -6.32
CA MET A 91 -13.58 -6.14 -7.07
C MET A 91 -13.03 -7.23 -6.13
N GLY A 92 -13.37 -7.19 -4.85
CA GLY A 92 -12.88 -8.14 -3.84
C GLY A 92 -11.43 -7.88 -3.38
N VAL A 93 -10.85 -6.73 -3.71
CA VAL A 93 -9.48 -6.36 -3.31
C VAL A 93 -9.54 -5.34 -2.18
N LEU A 94 -9.12 -5.75 -0.98
CA LEU A 94 -9.13 -4.91 0.22
C LEU A 94 -7.74 -4.32 0.51
N PHE A 95 -7.64 -3.00 0.48
CA PHE A 95 -6.43 -2.28 0.90
C PHE A 95 -6.58 -1.79 2.34
N ARG A 96 -5.78 -2.35 3.26
CA ARG A 96 -5.79 -1.95 4.69
C ARG A 96 -5.10 -0.60 4.94
N LYS A 97 -4.15 -0.21 4.09
CA LYS A 97 -3.41 1.06 4.15
C LYS A 97 -3.44 1.73 2.77
N GLY A 98 -3.61 3.05 2.72
CA GLY A 98 -3.60 3.81 1.46
C GLY A 98 -2.26 3.74 0.71
N GLU A 99 -1.16 3.54 1.44
CA GLU A 99 0.18 3.32 0.87
C GLU A 99 0.26 2.08 -0.02
N ALA A 100 -0.46 1.02 0.34
CA ALA A 100 -0.40 -0.25 -0.38
C ALA A 100 -0.80 -0.08 -1.86
N LEU A 101 -1.75 0.82 -2.15
CA LEU A 101 -2.15 1.13 -3.51
C LEU A 101 -1.02 1.82 -4.30
N GLN A 102 -0.23 2.67 -3.65
CA GLN A 102 0.90 3.37 -4.27
C GLN A 102 2.09 2.45 -4.49
N THR A 103 2.43 1.63 -3.49
CA THR A 103 3.53 0.67 -3.59
C THR A 103 3.22 -0.42 -4.63
N LEU A 104 1.96 -0.85 -4.72
CA LEU A 104 1.52 -1.81 -5.73
C LEU A 104 1.74 -1.31 -7.16
N ARG A 105 1.64 0.00 -7.41
CA ARG A 105 1.95 0.60 -8.74
C ARG A 105 3.37 0.27 -9.20
N GLY A 106 4.32 0.19 -8.29
CA GLY A 106 5.74 -0.09 -8.59
C GLY A 106 6.12 -1.57 -8.52
N ALA A 107 5.19 -2.46 -8.14
CA ALA A 107 5.47 -3.88 -7.98
C ALA A 107 5.74 -4.55 -9.34
N LYS A 108 6.91 -5.19 -9.47
CA LYS A 108 7.33 -5.91 -10.69
C LYS A 108 7.19 -7.42 -10.58
N ALA A 109 7.19 -7.93 -9.35
CA ALA A 109 7.11 -9.36 -9.06
C ALA A 109 6.07 -9.59 -7.97
N ILE A 110 5.36 -10.72 -8.07
CA ILE A 110 4.38 -11.17 -7.09
C ILE A 110 4.85 -12.52 -6.58
N ALA A 111 5.38 -12.55 -5.37
CA ALA A 111 5.61 -13.81 -4.67
C ALA A 111 4.29 -14.24 -4.00
N ARG A 112 3.86 -15.47 -4.26
CA ARG A 112 2.68 -16.05 -3.61
C ARG A 112 3.13 -17.19 -2.71
N ASP A 113 2.54 -17.27 -1.52
CA ASP A 113 2.68 -18.46 -0.70
C ASP A 113 1.94 -19.62 -1.36
N LYS A 114 2.42 -20.85 -1.17
CA LYS A 114 1.74 -22.03 -1.73
C LYS A 114 0.53 -22.37 -0.87
N THR A 115 0.79 -22.62 0.41
CA THR A 115 -0.19 -23.16 1.35
C THR A 115 -1.24 -22.11 1.68
N GLY A 116 -2.51 -22.35 1.32
CA GLY A 116 -3.63 -21.46 1.65
C GLY A 116 -3.77 -20.21 0.77
N THR A 117 -2.85 -19.97 -0.17
CA THR A 117 -3.03 -18.94 -1.24
C THR A 117 -3.20 -19.58 -2.61
N LEU A 118 -2.35 -20.54 -2.99
CA LEU A 118 -2.50 -21.30 -4.23
C LEU A 118 -3.26 -22.62 -4.02
N THR A 119 -3.15 -23.19 -2.82
CA THR A 119 -3.86 -24.42 -2.45
C THR A 119 -5.12 -24.11 -1.64
N ASN A 120 -6.05 -25.06 -1.63
CA ASN A 120 -7.28 -24.99 -0.81
C ASN A 120 -7.02 -25.00 0.71
N GLY A 121 -5.76 -25.16 1.15
CA GLY A 121 -5.38 -25.23 2.56
C GLY A 121 -5.89 -26.50 3.27
N ARG A 122 -6.46 -27.45 2.52
CA ARG A 122 -6.95 -28.74 3.01
C ARG A 122 -6.16 -29.86 2.33
N PRO A 123 -5.45 -30.70 3.08
CA PRO A 123 -4.81 -31.87 2.50
C PRO A 123 -5.88 -32.88 2.08
N GLU A 124 -5.77 -33.40 0.87
CA GLU A 124 -6.63 -34.45 0.32
C GLU A 124 -5.74 -35.59 -0.20
N LEU A 125 -6.11 -36.83 0.13
CA LEU A 125 -5.42 -38.01 -0.41
C LEU A 125 -5.69 -38.08 -1.92
N THR A 126 -4.63 -38.01 -2.73
CA THR A 126 -4.71 -37.96 -4.20
C THR A 126 -4.28 -39.26 -4.83
N ASP A 127 -3.18 -39.84 -4.36
CA ASP A 127 -2.64 -41.10 -4.85
C ASP A 127 -2.32 -42.02 -3.67
N LEU A 128 -2.72 -43.29 -3.77
CA LEU A 128 -2.34 -44.37 -2.86
C LEU A 128 -1.62 -45.44 -3.68
N SER A 129 -0.33 -45.66 -3.43
CA SER A 129 0.43 -46.73 -4.11
C SER A 129 0.69 -47.87 -3.14
N VAL A 130 0.13 -49.05 -3.41
CA VAL A 130 0.24 -50.21 -2.52
C VAL A 130 1.32 -51.17 -3.01
N VAL A 131 2.19 -51.61 -2.10
CA VAL A 131 3.22 -52.63 -2.39
C VAL A 131 2.60 -54.02 -2.26
N GLY A 132 2.98 -54.93 -3.17
CA GLY A 132 2.25 -56.15 -3.52
C GLY A 132 1.67 -56.98 -2.37
N GLY A 133 0.40 -57.38 -2.53
CA GLY A 133 -0.34 -58.28 -1.65
C GLY A 133 -1.57 -57.66 -0.98
N PHE A 134 -1.69 -56.32 -0.96
CA PHE A 134 -2.78 -55.60 -0.31
C PHE A 134 -3.67 -54.86 -1.34
N GLN A 135 -4.97 -54.79 -1.09
CA GLN A 135 -5.89 -53.91 -1.83
C GLN A 135 -6.02 -52.55 -1.15
N GLU A 136 -6.21 -51.49 -1.94
CA GLU A 136 -6.36 -50.10 -1.45
C GLU A 136 -7.46 -49.96 -0.39
N SER A 137 -8.55 -50.73 -0.54
CA SER A 137 -9.68 -50.76 0.39
C SER A 137 -9.31 -51.31 1.77
N ASP A 138 -8.41 -52.28 1.84
CA ASP A 138 -8.01 -52.90 3.10
C ASP A 138 -7.11 -51.94 3.90
N VAL A 139 -6.21 -51.24 3.21
CA VAL A 139 -5.28 -50.25 3.80
C VAL A 139 -6.04 -49.04 4.34
N LEU A 140 -7.00 -48.49 3.58
CA LEU A 140 -7.79 -47.34 4.03
C LEU A 140 -8.69 -47.68 5.23
N SER A 141 -9.11 -48.95 5.37
CA SER A 141 -9.92 -49.42 6.49
C SER A 141 -9.14 -49.70 7.77
N LEU A 142 -7.85 -50.05 7.65
CA LEU A 142 -6.97 -50.41 8.76
C LEU A 142 -6.52 -49.20 9.59
N ASP A 143 -6.23 -48.07 8.94
CA ASP A 143 -5.70 -46.87 9.62
C ASP A 143 -6.78 -45.89 10.11
N GLY A 144 -8.07 -46.24 9.98
CA GLY A 144 -9.17 -45.38 10.42
C GLY A 144 -9.21 -44.05 9.66
N TRP A 145 -8.82 -44.07 8.38
CA TRP A 145 -8.77 -42.87 7.55
C TRP A 145 -10.16 -42.24 7.41
N SER A 146 -10.27 -40.98 7.84
CA SER A 146 -11.46 -40.16 7.65
C SER A 146 -11.13 -39.06 6.62
N PRO A 147 -11.97 -38.84 5.60
CA PRO A 147 -11.75 -37.80 4.59
C PRO A 147 -11.74 -36.36 5.14
N THR A 148 -12.05 -36.16 6.43
CA THR A 148 -11.94 -34.87 7.14
C THR A 148 -10.78 -34.80 8.12
N ALA A 149 -9.95 -35.84 8.23
CA ALA A 149 -8.81 -35.86 9.14
C ALA A 149 -7.71 -34.92 8.63
N VAL A 150 -7.41 -33.88 9.40
CA VAL A 150 -6.29 -32.98 9.14
C VAL A 150 -5.03 -33.68 9.61
N VAL A 151 -4.23 -34.21 8.68
CA VAL A 151 -2.91 -34.77 9.01
C VAL A 151 -2.03 -33.66 9.53
N THR A 152 -1.57 -33.79 10.77
CA THR A 152 -0.72 -32.78 11.41
C THR A 152 0.74 -33.00 11.05
N PRO A 153 1.56 -31.93 10.93
CA PRO A 153 3.01 -32.06 10.67
C PRO A 153 3.71 -32.69 11.88
N GLY A 154 3.66 -34.02 11.98
CA GLY A 154 4.22 -34.81 13.07
C GLY A 154 3.90 -36.31 12.94
N GLU A 155 2.81 -36.65 12.25
CA GLU A 155 2.38 -38.04 12.00
C GLU A 155 3.11 -38.70 10.82
N TRP A 156 3.97 -37.97 10.11
CA TRP A 156 4.73 -38.47 8.96
C TRP A 156 5.79 -39.51 9.34
N HIS A 157 6.37 -39.41 10.55
CA HIS A 157 7.42 -40.35 10.98
C HIS A 157 6.89 -41.73 11.40
N SER A 158 5.60 -41.86 11.70
CA SER A 158 4.98 -43.17 11.97
C SER A 158 4.66 -43.97 10.71
N LEU A 159 4.66 -43.34 9.53
CA LEU A 159 4.37 -43.99 8.25
C LEU A 159 5.63 -44.47 7.51
N GLU A 160 6.83 -44.08 7.94
CA GLU A 160 8.10 -44.60 7.40
C GLU A 160 8.57 -45.91 8.09
N SER A 161 7.87 -46.37 9.13
CA SER A 161 8.21 -47.57 9.90
C SER A 161 7.38 -48.82 9.60
N LEU A 162 6.59 -48.80 8.53
CA LEU A 162 5.84 -49.95 7.98
C LEU A 162 6.21 -50.16 6.52
#